data_AF-A0A843SKV8-F1
#
_entry.id   AF-A0A843SKV8-F1
#
_cell.length_a   1.000
_cell.length_b   1.000
_cell.length_c   1.000
_cell.angle_alpha   90.00
_cell.angle_beta   90.00
_cell.angle_gamma   90.00
#
_symmetry.space_group_name_H-M   'P 1'
#
loop_
_entity.id
_entity.type
_entity.pdbx_description
1 polymer ?
#
loop_
_entity_poly.entity_id
_entity_poly.type
_entity_poly.pdbx_seq_one_letter_code
_entity_poly.pdbx_strand_id
1 'polypeptide(L)' 'MTERRYYDHPYTREFEASVLRTEARGDRQAVWLDRSGFYPTSGGQPSDAGLLGSSTLERAEEDEHDYCGLLNSPT' A
#
# COMPACT_ATOMS: atom_id res chain seq x y z
N MET A 1 7.79 1.96 -11.13
CA MET A 1 8.60 2.32 -9.95
C MET A 1 7.82 3.29 -9.09
N THR A 2 7.42 2.84 -7.91
CA THR A 2 6.68 3.65 -6.93
C THR A 2 7.65 4.48 -6.07
N GLU A 3 7.30 5.74 -5.79
CA GLU A 3 7.98 6.59 -4.80
C GLU A 3 7.69 6.13 -3.36
N ARG A 4 8.74 5.83 -2.58
CA ARG A 4 8.66 5.26 -1.23
C ARG A 4 8.82 6.33 -0.16
N ARG A 5 7.72 6.97 0.23
CA ARG A 5 7.72 8.09 1.19
C ARG A 5 8.23 7.71 2.58
N TYR A 6 8.13 6.43 2.97
CA TYR A 6 8.56 5.97 4.29
C TYR A 6 10.07 6.02 4.53
N TYR A 7 10.91 6.09 3.48
CA TYR A 7 12.35 6.27 3.66
C TYR A 7 12.71 7.72 4.01
N ASP A 8 12.08 8.69 3.34
CA ASP A 8 12.42 10.10 3.47
C ASP A 8 11.63 10.79 4.59
N HIS A 9 10.41 10.31 4.86
CA HIS A 9 9.48 10.93 5.79
C HIS A 9 8.80 9.91 6.71
N PRO A 10 9.55 9.24 7.60
CA PRO A 10 9.07 8.11 8.42
C PRO A 10 7.96 8.47 9.43
N TYR A 11 7.73 9.76 9.69
CA TYR A 11 6.66 10.22 10.58
C TYR A 11 5.38 10.66 9.84
N THR A 12 5.36 10.56 8.50
CA THR A 12 4.18 10.88 7.69
C THR A 12 3.07 9.87 7.95
N ARG A 13 1.91 10.36 8.38
CA ARG A 13 0.72 9.51 8.62
C ARG A 13 -0.34 9.64 7.53
N GLU A 14 -0.27 10.70 6.73
CA GLU A 14 -1.23 11.01 5.68
C GLU A 14 -0.47 11.50 4.44
N PHE A 15 -0.83 11.00 3.26
CA PHE A 15 -0.23 11.38 1.99
C PHE A 15 -1.22 11.21 0.84
N GLU A 16 -1.00 11.95 -0.25
CA GLU A 16 -1.76 11.81 -1.48
C GLU A 16 -1.03 10.88 -2.46
N ALA A 17 -1.76 10.00 -3.11
CA ALA A 17 -1.26 9.09 -4.14
C ALA A 17 -2.30 8.87 -5.24
N SER A 18 -1.83 8.55 -6.44
CA SER A 18 -2.66 8.20 -7.59
C SER A 18 -2.73 6.68 -7.72
N VAL A 19 -3.94 6.15 -7.97
CA VAL A 19 -4.12 4.75 -8.34
C VAL A 19 -3.66 4.56 -9.79
N LEU A 20 -2.65 3.71 -9.98
CA LEU A 20 -2.13 3.36 -11.30
C LEU A 20 -2.93 2.24 -11.95
N ARG A 21 -3.28 1.22 -11.17
CA ARG A 21 -4.10 0.07 -11.60
C ARG A 21 -4.69 -0.64 -10.39
N THR A 22 -5.72 -1.43 -10.64
CA THR A 22 -6.32 -2.32 -9.64
C THR A 22 -6.42 -3.74 -10.17
N GLU A 23 -6.22 -4.72 -9.32
CA GLU A 23 -6.21 -6.14 -9.68
C GLU A 23 -6.91 -6.97 -8.61
N ALA A 24 -7.79 -7.89 -9.01
CA ALA A 24 -8.37 -8.84 -8.08
C ALA A 24 -7.32 -9.90 -7.70
N ARG A 25 -7.10 -10.09 -6.39
CA ARG A 25 -6.21 -11.12 -5.84
C ARG A 25 -6.97 -12.00 -4.87
N GLY A 26 -7.56 -13.07 -5.39
CA GLY A 26 -8.43 -13.96 -4.62
C GLY A 26 -9.73 -13.26 -4.25
N ASP A 27 -10.02 -13.17 -2.94
CA ASP A 27 -11.15 -12.46 -2.35
C ASP A 27 -10.88 -10.97 -2.08
N ARG A 28 -9.65 -10.51 -2.34
CA ARG A 28 -9.18 -9.15 -2.07
C ARG A 28 -8.96 -8.35 -3.34
N GLN A 29 -8.86 -7.03 -3.18
CA GLN A 29 -8.46 -6.11 -4.23
C GLN A 29 -7.07 -5.56 -3.96
N ALA A 30 -6.16 -5.72 -4.92
CA ALA A 30 -4.86 -5.06 -4.91
C ALA A 30 -4.95 -3.72 -5.64
N VAL A 31 -4.40 -2.67 -5.04
CA VAL A 31 -4.35 -1.31 -5.61
C VAL A 31 -2.90 -0.88 -5.72
N TRP A 32 -2.48 -0.57 -6.95
CA TRP A 32 -1.11 -0.16 -7.25
C TRP A 32 -1.02 1.36 -7.27
N LEU A 33 -0.01 1.92 -6.60
CA LEU A 33 0.12 3.37 -6.38
C LEU A 33 1.40 3.93 -7.01
N ASP A 34 1.34 5.19 -7.44
CA ASP A 34 2.52 5.95 -7.88
C ASP A 34 3.46 6.27 -6.72
N ARG A 35 2.92 6.40 -5.50
CA ARG A 35 3.66 6.56 -4.25
C ARG A 35 2.99 5.90 -3.05
N SER A 36 3.80 5.51 -2.06
CA SER A 36 3.29 4.95 -0.81
C SER A 36 4.10 5.41 0.40
N GLY A 37 3.38 5.76 1.47
CA GLY A 37 3.92 5.92 2.83
C GLY A 37 3.76 4.69 3.72
N PHE A 38 3.09 3.64 3.25
CA PHE A 38 2.93 2.38 3.98
C PHE A 38 4.13 1.45 3.73
N TYR A 39 4.73 0.95 4.79
CA TYR A 39 5.87 0.05 4.75
C TYR A 39 5.44 -1.40 4.46
N PRO A 40 6.03 -2.07 3.44
CA PRO A 40 5.74 -3.48 3.16
C PRO A 40 6.37 -4.41 4.20
N THR A 41 5.89 -5.67 4.29
CA THR A 41 6.54 -6.66 5.15
C THR A 41 7.99 -6.89 4.70
N SER A 42 8.97 -6.55 5.55
CA SER A 42 10.39 -6.72 5.23
C SER A 42 11.23 -6.70 6.51
N GLY A 43 12.38 -7.40 6.50
CA GLY A 43 13.33 -7.40 7.63
C GLY A 43 12.78 -7.99 8.93
N GLY A 44 11.73 -8.81 8.86
CA GLY A 44 11.03 -9.35 10.04
C GLY A 44 9.99 -8.40 10.65
N GLN A 45 9.85 -7.17 10.13
CA GLN A 45 8.82 -6.22 10.53
C GLN A 45 7.51 -6.51 9.78
N PRO A 46 6.35 -6.52 10.46
CA PRO A 46 5.06 -6.63 9.80
C PRO A 46 4.78 -5.40 8.91
N SER A 47 3.98 -5.60 7.87
CA SER A 47 3.51 -4.51 7.02
C SER A 47 2.66 -3.50 7.79
N ASP A 48 2.68 -2.26 7.34
CA ASP A 48 1.73 -1.25 7.79
C ASP A 48 0.30 -1.58 7.31
N ALA A 49 -0.66 -1.14 8.12
CA ALA A 49 -2.09 -1.16 7.85
C ALA A 49 -2.66 0.26 8.00
N GLY A 50 -3.79 0.54 7.35
CA GLY A 50 -4.43 1.86 7.45
C GLY A 50 -5.57 2.05 6.47
N LEU A 51 -5.69 3.26 5.92
CA LEU A 51 -6.77 3.64 5.02
C LEU A 51 -6.22 4.11 3.67
N LEU A 52 -6.84 3.64 2.59
CA LEU A 52 -6.70 4.17 1.24
C LEU A 52 -8.05 4.75 0.81
N GLY A 53 -8.18 6.08 0.90
CA GLY A 53 -9.48 6.74 0.75
C GLY A 53 -10.46 6.25 1.82
N SER A 54 -11.61 5.70 1.38
CA SER A 54 -12.61 5.10 2.26
C SER A 54 -12.42 3.61 2.51
N SER A 55 -11.39 2.99 1.94
CA SER A 55 -11.14 1.54 2.02
C SER A 55 -10.06 1.21 3.04
N THR A 56 -10.19 0.07 3.72
CA THR A 56 -9.19 -0.40 4.67
C THR A 56 -8.06 -1.11 3.93
N LEU A 57 -6.83 -0.63 4.10
CA LEU A 57 -5.62 -1.33 3.70
C LEU A 57 -5.23 -2.30 4.81
N GLU A 58 -5.28 -3.59 4.50
CA GLU A 58 -4.88 -4.64 5.43
C GLU A 58 -3.36 -4.86 5.40
N ARG A 59 -2.76 -4.76 4.21
CA ARG A 59 -1.36 -5.10 4.01
C ARG A 59 -0.74 -4.34 2.84
N ALA A 60 0.47 -3.87 3.09
CA ALA A 60 1.40 -3.32 2.11
C ALA A 60 2.29 -4.41 1.50
N GLU A 61 2.41 -4.44 0.17
CA GLU A 61 3.30 -5.35 -0.56
C GLU A 61 4.11 -4.62 -1.63
N GLU A 62 5.30 -5.14 -1.91
CA GLU A 62 6.21 -4.66 -2.95
C GLU A 62 6.45 -5.79 -3.95
N ASP A 63 6.36 -5.48 -5.24
CA ASP A 63 6.54 -6.42 -6.35
C ASP A 63 7.37 -5.77 -7.45
N GLU A 64 8.54 -6.32 -7.76
CA GLU A 64 9.47 -5.85 -8.81
C GLU A 64 9.60 -4.31 -8.95
N HIS A 65 9.65 -3.59 -7.82
CA HIS A 65 9.75 -2.11 -7.69
C HIS A 65 8.46 -1.29 -7.79
N ASP A 66 7.31 -1.95 -7.99
CA ASP A 66 6.00 -1.36 -7.85
C ASP A 66 5.40 -1.71 -6.48
N TYR A 67 4.59 -0.80 -5.96
CA TYR A 67 3.94 -0.95 -4.67
C TYR A 67 2.45 -1.26 -4.85
N CYS A 68 1.93 -2.20 -4.06
CA CYS A 68 0.49 -2.42 -3.95
C CYS A 68 0.00 -2.49 -2.51
N GLY A 69 -1.19 -1.91 -2.28
CA GLY A 69 -1.97 -2.11 -1.07
C GLY A 69 -3.05 -3.17 -1.30
N LEU A 70 -3.13 -4.17 -0.42
CA LEU A 70 -4.22 -5.12 -0.38
C LEU A 70 -5.35 -4.57 0.48
N LEU A 71 -6.51 -4.38 -0.14
CA LEU A 71 -7.72 -3.92 0.51
C LEU A 71 -8.51 -5.08 1.09
N ASN A 72 -9.20 -4.81 2.20
CA ASN A 72 -10.19 -5.74 2.73
C ASN A 72 -11.34 -5.94 1.74
N SER A 73 -11.98 -7.11 1.79
CA SER A 73 -13.20 -7.34 1.04
C SER A 73 -14.31 -6.45 1.64
N PRO A 74 -15.09 -5.73 0.82
CA PRO A 74 -16.27 -5.03 1.32
C PRO A 74 -17.24 -6.06 1.93
N THR A 75 -17.70 -5.78 3.15
CA THR A 75 -18.68 -6.62 3.87
C THR A 75 -20.07 -6.48 3.28
#